data_AF-A0A353BBY3-F1
#
_entry.id   AF-A0A353BBY3-F1
#
_cell.length_a   1.000
_cell.length_b   1.000
_cell.length_c   1.000
_cell.angle_alpha   90.00
_cell.angle_beta   90.00
_cell.angle_gamma   90.00
#
_symmetry.space_group_name_H-M   'P 1'
#
loop_
_entity.id
_entity.type
_entity.pdbx_description
1 polymer ?
#
loop_
_entity_poly.entity_id
_entity_poly.type
_entity_poly.pdbx_seq_one_letter_code
_entity_poly.pdbx_strand_id
1 'polypeptide(L)'
;MFARFLPSHPMLQALLLSAAIATTGIATAVATFSHAPEIWLSGVLAAIGLTTMASVPPLFLCRRFSNGSTSALFVTLWRCGGLLPAIALLVTLDGDERKCFAVALLACYFIALPLESLLLIRQVQDAT
;
A
#
# COMPACT_ATOMS: atom_id res chain seq x y z
N MET A 1 -19.61 -10.34 -4.53
CA MET A 1 -19.32 -11.28 -5.63
C MET A 1 -17.82 -11.45 -5.88
N PHE A 2 -17.02 -10.37 -5.88
CA PHE A 2 -15.55 -10.43 -6.12
C PHE A 2 -14.71 -11.19 -5.09
N ALA A 3 -15.20 -11.29 -3.85
CA ALA A 3 -14.51 -11.98 -2.78
C ALA A 3 -14.07 -13.40 -3.21
N ARG A 4 -14.95 -14.21 -3.80
CA ARG A 4 -14.69 -15.64 -4.08
C ARG A 4 -13.45 -15.95 -4.94
N PHE A 5 -12.91 -14.98 -5.69
CA PHE A 5 -11.73 -15.18 -6.54
C PHE A 5 -10.41 -14.78 -5.88
N LEU A 6 -10.42 -14.24 -4.66
CA LEU A 6 -9.18 -13.91 -3.97
C LEU A 6 -8.53 -15.16 -3.41
N PRO A 7 -7.20 -15.30 -3.58
CA PRO A 7 -6.45 -16.45 -3.09
C PRO A 7 -6.52 -16.57 -1.56
N SER A 8 -6.53 -17.81 -1.07
CA SER A 8 -6.45 -18.13 0.35
C SER A 8 -5.01 -18.05 0.90
N HIS A 9 -4.01 -18.19 0.04
CA HIS A 9 -2.61 -18.19 0.46
C HIS A 9 -2.11 -16.77 0.73
N PRO A 10 -1.53 -16.47 1.92
CA PRO A 10 -1.11 -15.12 2.31
C PRO A 10 -0.09 -14.52 1.34
N MET A 11 0.79 -15.35 0.80
CA MET A 11 1.82 -14.92 -0.13
C MET A 11 1.22 -14.43 -1.46
N LEU A 12 0.13 -15.04 -1.92
CA LEU A 12 -0.56 -14.63 -3.14
C LEU A 12 -1.40 -13.37 -2.91
N GLN A 13 -1.99 -13.22 -1.72
CA GLN A 13 -2.65 -11.98 -1.28
C GLN A 13 -1.65 -10.81 -1.25
N ALA A 14 -0.48 -11.01 -0.65
CA ALA A 14 0.60 -10.04 -0.62
C ALA A 14 1.09 -9.68 -2.03
N LEU A 15 1.26 -10.68 -2.91
CA LEU A 15 1.72 -10.46 -4.27
C LEU A 15 0.69 -9.69 -5.10
N LEU A 16 -0.60 -10.00 -4.97
CA LEU A 16 -1.69 -9.24 -5.61
C LEU A 16 -1.75 -7.79 -5.11
N LEU A 17 -1.62 -7.57 -3.81
CA LEU A 17 -1.64 -6.24 -3.22
C LEU A 17 -0.43 -5.41 -3.71
N SER A 18 0.77 -5.98 -3.66
CA SER A 18 1.98 -5.35 -4.19
C SER A 18 1.89 -5.07 -5.69
N ALA A 19 1.34 -6.00 -6.47
CA ALA A 19 1.14 -5.80 -7.91
C ALA A 19 0.13 -4.69 -8.19
N ALA A 20 -0.97 -4.62 -7.43
CA ALA A 20 -1.94 -3.55 -7.54
C ALA A 20 -1.32 -2.18 -7.19
N ILE A 21 -0.52 -2.11 -6.12
CA ILE A 21 0.21 -0.89 -5.74
C ILE A 21 1.19 -0.48 -6.85
N ALA A 22 2.02 -1.40 -7.32
CA ALA A 22 3.03 -1.12 -8.33
C ALA A 22 2.42 -0.68 -9.67
N THR A 23 1.41 -1.39 -10.15
CA THR A 23 0.71 -1.04 -11.39
C THR A 23 0.02 0.32 -11.28
N THR A 24 -0.57 0.64 -10.13
CA THR A 24 -1.19 1.94 -9.88
C THR A 24 -0.16 3.07 -9.88
N GLY A 25 0.96 2.91 -9.16
CA GLY A 25 2.03 3.90 -9.11
C GLY A 25 2.61 4.17 -10.50
N ILE A 26 2.91 3.12 -11.26
CA ILE A 26 3.44 3.22 -12.63
C ILE A 26 2.40 3.85 -13.56
N ALA A 27 1.14 3.39 -13.55
CA ALA A 27 0.09 3.92 -14.41
C ALA A 27 -0.17 5.40 -14.14
N THR A 28 -0.20 5.79 -12.86
CA THR A 28 -0.35 7.21 -12.46
C THR A 28 0.79 8.03 -13.02
N ALA A 29 2.03 7.56 -12.85
CA ALA A 29 3.19 8.29 -13.31
C ALA A 29 3.28 8.41 -14.84
N VAL A 30 2.91 7.36 -15.58
CA VAL A 30 2.80 7.41 -17.03
C VAL A 30 1.70 8.38 -17.47
N ALA A 31 0.57 8.39 -16.77
CA ALA A 31 -0.55 9.28 -17.09
C ALA A 31 -0.25 10.76 -16.78
N THR A 32 0.45 11.05 -15.68
CA THR A 32 0.64 12.44 -15.21
C THR A 32 2.02 13.02 -15.51
N PHE A 33 3.06 12.20 -15.67
CA PHE A 33 4.47 12.65 -15.78
C PHE A 33 5.23 12.04 -16.97
N SER A 34 4.53 11.54 -17.98
CA SER A 34 5.14 10.98 -19.21
C SER A 34 6.14 11.91 -19.92
N HIS A 35 6.03 13.22 -19.70
CA HIS A 35 6.88 14.25 -20.29
C HIS A 35 8.19 14.50 -19.53
N ALA A 36 8.39 13.92 -18.34
CA ALA A 36 9.57 14.19 -17.49
C ALA A 36 10.16 12.90 -16.85
N PRO A 37 10.70 11.96 -17.64
CA PRO A 37 11.05 10.60 -17.21
C PRO A 37 12.05 10.49 -16.06
N GLU A 38 13.01 11.41 -15.99
CA GLU A 38 14.06 11.38 -14.97
C GLU A 38 13.56 11.75 -13.57
N ILE A 39 12.52 12.58 -13.49
CA ILE A 39 11.99 13.15 -12.25
C ILE A 39 11.00 12.19 -11.56
N TRP A 40 10.25 11.38 -12.33
CA TRP A 40 9.19 10.57 -11.74
C TRP A 40 9.63 9.20 -11.22
N LEU A 41 10.72 8.61 -11.75
CA LEU A 41 11.07 7.23 -11.41
C LEU A 41 11.41 7.05 -9.92
N SER A 42 12.24 7.94 -9.35
CA SER A 42 12.66 7.88 -7.95
C SER A 42 11.48 8.07 -6.99
N GLY A 43 10.67 9.10 -7.21
CA GLY A 43 9.50 9.41 -6.39
C GLY A 43 8.42 8.32 -6.46
N VAL A 44 8.18 7.73 -7.63
CA VAL A 44 7.17 6.68 -7.80
C VAL A 44 7.64 5.37 -7.18
N LEU A 45 8.91 5.00 -7.34
CA LEU A 45 9.47 3.82 -6.67
C LEU A 45 9.45 3.96 -5.14
N ALA A 46 9.77 5.15 -4.61
CA ALA A 46 9.67 5.43 -3.19
C ALA A 46 8.22 5.32 -2.69
N ALA A 47 7.25 5.88 -3.41
CA ALA A 47 5.83 5.77 -3.09
C ALA A 47 5.35 4.32 -3.09
N ILE A 48 5.67 3.54 -4.13
CA ILE A 48 5.33 2.11 -4.23
C ILE A 48 5.95 1.34 -3.05
N GLY A 49 7.23 1.55 -2.77
CA GLY A 49 7.94 0.87 -1.69
C GLY A 49 7.32 1.14 -0.32
N LEU A 50 7.02 2.42 -0.02
CA LEU A 50 6.42 2.82 1.25
C LEU A 50 5.00 2.28 1.41
N THR A 51 4.15 2.39 0.39
CA THR A 51 2.79 1.84 0.46
C THR A 51 2.82 0.32 0.62
N THR A 52 3.73 -0.36 -0.09
CA THR A 52 3.89 -1.82 0.05
C THR A 52 4.33 -2.21 1.47
N MET A 53 5.30 -1.51 2.05
CA MET A 53 5.75 -1.74 3.43
C MET A 53 4.69 -1.40 4.48
N ALA A 54 3.81 -0.44 4.19
CA ALA A 54 2.70 -0.09 5.07
C ALA A 54 1.56 -1.14 5.02
N SER A 55 1.33 -1.78 3.87
CA SER A 55 0.13 -2.61 3.64
C SER A 55 0.37 -4.12 3.57
N VAL A 56 1.58 -4.58 3.26
CA VAL A 56 1.87 -6.03 3.14
C VAL A 56 2.14 -6.71 4.50
N PRO A 57 3.00 -6.18 5.39
CA PRO A 57 3.31 -6.83 6.67
C PRO A 57 2.07 -7.11 7.56
N PRO A 58 1.06 -6.23 7.64
CA PRO A 58 -0.15 -6.51 8.41
C PRO A 58 -0.86 -7.81 8.00
N LEU A 59 -0.83 -8.20 6.72
CA LEU A 59 -1.45 -9.45 6.22
C LEU A 59 -0.85 -10.72 6.85
N PHE A 60 0.39 -10.65 7.33
CA PHE A 60 1.07 -11.77 7.99
C PHE A 60 1.01 -11.65 9.51
N LEU A 61 1.15 -10.44 10.03
CA LEU A 61 1.21 -10.18 11.47
C LEU A 61 -0.16 -10.29 12.13
N CYS A 62 -1.24 -9.92 11.44
CA CYS A 62 -2.61 -10.07 11.96
C CYS A 62 -2.98 -11.51 12.29
N ARG A 63 -2.38 -12.50 11.61
CA ARG A 63 -2.60 -13.93 11.90
C ARG A 63 -2.12 -14.37 13.28
N ARG A 64 -1.24 -13.60 13.92
CA ARG A 64 -0.75 -13.91 15.27
C ARG A 64 -1.64 -13.38 16.38
N PHE A 65 -2.62 -12.54 16.07
CA PHE A 65 -3.54 -11.99 17.05
C PHE A 65 -4.84 -12.79 17.04
N SER A 66 -5.20 -13.37 18.18
CA SER A 66 -6.46 -14.13 18.35
C SER A 66 -7.70 -13.25 18.47
N ASN A 67 -7.53 -11.93 18.61
CA ASN A 67 -8.61 -10.97 18.82
C ASN A 67 -8.66 -9.94 17.68
N GLY A 68 -9.81 -9.84 17.01
CA GLY A 68 -10.04 -8.91 15.90
C GLY A 68 -9.90 -7.43 16.27
N SER A 69 -10.12 -7.06 17.54
CA SER A 69 -9.91 -5.68 18.00
C SER A 69 -8.42 -5.32 18.07
N THR A 70 -7.59 -6.26 18.55
CA THR A 70 -6.13 -6.07 18.67
C THR A 70 -5.47 -6.02 17.30
N SER A 71 -5.93 -6.81 16.32
CA SER A 71 -5.43 -6.77 14.96
C SER A 71 -5.76 -5.44 14.26
N ALA A 72 -6.95 -4.87 14.46
CA ALA A 72 -7.33 -3.58 13.90
C ALA A 72 -6.48 -2.41 14.47
N LEU A 73 -6.25 -2.40 15.79
CA LEU A 73 -5.37 -1.42 16.43
C LEU A 73 -3.92 -1.54 15.94
N PHE A 74 -3.42 -2.78 15.82
CA PHE A 74 -2.09 -3.06 15.29
C PHE A 74 -1.93 -2.54 13.85
N VAL A 75 -2.87 -2.85 12.95
CA VAL A 75 -2.86 -2.37 11.56
C VAL A 75 -2.84 -0.84 11.52
N THR A 76 -3.64 -0.19 12.36
CA THR A 76 -3.71 1.27 12.42
C THR A 76 -2.38 1.87 12.88
N LEU A 77 -1.78 1.34 13.97
CA LEU A 77 -0.47 1.77 14.45
C LEU A 77 0.62 1.53 13.41
N TRP A 78 0.59 0.40 12.72
CA TRP A 78 1.54 0.06 11.66
C TRP A 78 1.46 1.07 10.50
N ARG A 79 0.24 1.42 10.08
CA ARG A 79 0.02 2.42 9.03
C ARG A 79 0.47 3.82 9.44
N CYS A 80 0.19 4.23 10.68
CA CYS A 80 0.71 5.48 11.22
C CYS A 80 2.25 5.48 11.22
N GLY A 81 2.86 4.36 11.62
CA GLY A 81 4.31 4.17 11.56
C GLY A 81 4.88 4.23 10.14
N GLY A 82 4.19 3.63 9.17
CA GLY A 82 4.56 3.66 7.75
C GLY A 82 4.35 5.02 7.06
N LEU A 83 3.43 5.85 7.57
CA LEU A 83 3.22 7.22 7.06
C LEU A 83 4.31 8.20 7.53
N LEU A 84 4.94 7.98 8.68
CA LEU A 84 6.04 8.81 9.18
C LEU A 84 7.21 8.96 8.18
N PRO A 85 7.79 7.88 7.62
CA PRO A 85 8.85 8.01 6.62
C PRO A 85 8.34 8.65 5.32
N ALA A 86 7.07 8.47 4.96
CA ALA A 86 6.48 9.16 3.82
C ALA A 86 6.42 10.68 4.05
N ILE A 87 6.00 11.12 5.24
CA ILE A 87 5.99 12.52 5.62
C ILE A 87 7.42 13.09 5.66
N ALA A 88 8.37 12.35 6.24
CA ALA A 88 9.77 12.75 6.28
C ALA A 88 10.33 12.98 4.87
N LEU A 89 10.08 12.05 3.94
CA LEU A 89 10.47 12.18 2.53
C LEU A 89 9.79 13.36 1.85
N LEU A 90 8.52 13.60 2.14
CA LEU A 90 7.74 14.70 1.55
C LEU A 90 8.26 16.08 1.96
N VAL A 91 8.95 16.18 3.10
CA VAL A 91 9.61 17.40 3.58
C VAL A 91 11.01 17.57 2.95
N THR A 92 11.70 16.48 2.62
CA THR A 92 13.04 16.53 2.01
C THR A 92 13.04 16.70 0.50
N LEU A 93 11.94 16.35 -0.19
CA LEU A 93 11.83 16.44 -1.64
C LEU A 93 11.46 17.86 -2.08
N ASP A 94 12.06 18.30 -3.18
CA ASP A 94 11.85 19.62 -3.75
C ASP A 94 10.86 19.62 -4.92
N GLY A 95 10.18 20.76 -5.11
CA GLY A 95 9.44 21.11 -6.32
C GLY A 95 8.57 20.01 -6.93
N ASP A 96 8.95 19.55 -8.12
CA ASP A 96 8.18 18.60 -8.93
C ASP A 96 8.36 17.14 -8.50
N GLU A 97 9.50 16.76 -7.89
CA GLU A 97 9.67 15.43 -7.29
C GLU A 97 8.71 15.23 -6.12
N ARG A 98 8.54 16.26 -5.29
CA ARG A 98 7.58 16.24 -4.19
C ARG A 98 6.15 16.04 -4.68
N LYS A 99 5.75 16.73 -5.75
CA LYS A 99 4.42 16.56 -6.36
C LYS A 99 4.26 15.15 -6.93
N CYS A 100 5.26 14.66 -7.64
CA CYS A 100 5.24 13.32 -8.20
C CYS A 100 5.10 12.25 -7.11
N PHE A 101 5.93 12.34 -6.07
CA PHE A 101 5.86 11.47 -4.90
C PHE A 101 4.47 11.53 -4.24
N ALA A 102 3.94 12.73 -3.97
CA ALA A 102 2.66 12.89 -3.29
C ALA A 102 1.48 12.34 -4.11
N VAL A 103 1.45 12.58 -5.43
CA VAL A 103 0.40 12.07 -6.33
C VAL A 103 0.47 10.55 -6.44
N ALA A 104 1.67 9.99 -6.64
CA ALA A 104 1.86 8.55 -6.70
C ALA A 104 1.50 7.87 -5.37
N LEU A 105 1.91 8.46 -4.25
CA LEU A 105 1.60 7.96 -2.91
C LEU A 105 0.08 7.94 -2.66
N LEU A 106 -0.62 9.03 -3.01
CA LEU A 106 -2.08 9.11 -2.89
C LEU A 106 -2.79 8.05 -3.73
N ALA A 107 -2.39 7.89 -5.00
CA ALA A 107 -2.96 6.89 -5.90
C ALA A 107 -2.73 5.46 -5.37
N CYS A 108 -1.50 5.16 -4.93
CA CYS A 108 -1.16 3.89 -4.31
C CYS A 108 -2.03 3.59 -3.08
N TYR A 109 -2.20 4.55 -2.15
CA TYR A 109 -3.04 4.36 -0.97
C TYR A 109 -4.53 4.21 -1.31
N PHE A 110 -5.03 4.91 -2.33
CA PHE A 110 -6.44 4.81 -2.74
C PHE A 110 -6.82 3.39 -3.16
N ILE A 111 -5.89 2.65 -3.76
CA ILE A 111 -6.08 1.24 -4.13
C ILE A 111 -5.67 0.28 -3.01
N ALA A 112 -4.57 0.57 -2.30
CA ALA A 112 -4.05 -0.32 -1.25
C ALA A 112 -5.02 -0.46 -0.07
N LEU A 113 -5.57 0.64 0.44
CA LEU A 113 -6.41 0.63 1.64
C LEU A 113 -7.66 -0.27 1.50
N PRO A 114 -8.50 -0.13 0.44
CA PRO A 114 -9.68 -0.98 0.30
C PRO A 114 -9.32 -2.44 0.03
N LEU A 115 -8.28 -2.71 -0.76
CA LEU A 115 -7.83 -4.08 -1.03
C LEU A 115 -7.29 -4.76 0.23
N GLU A 116 -6.44 -4.08 0.99
CA GLU A 116 -5.91 -4.58 2.25
C GLU A 116 -7.03 -4.85 3.26
N SER A 117 -7.98 -3.91 3.43
CA SER A 117 -9.13 -4.12 4.31
C SER A 117 -9.97 -5.33 3.90
N LEU A 118 -10.20 -5.52 2.60
CA LEU A 118 -10.93 -6.67 2.08
C LEU A 118 -10.19 -7.99 2.36
N LEU A 119 -8.85 -8.00 2.18
CA LEU A 119 -8.00 -9.15 2.47
C LEU A 119 -8.00 -9.50 3.97
N LEU A 120 -7.90 -8.50 4.85
CA LEU A 120 -7.91 -8.68 6.30
C LEU A 120 -9.26 -9.20 6.80
N ILE A 121 -10.39 -8.66 6.29
CA ILE A 121 -11.73 -9.14 6.66
C ILE A 121 -11.89 -10.62 6.29
N ARG A 122 -11.39 -11.04 5.12
CA ARG A 122 -11.43 -12.44 4.72
C ARG A 122 -10.64 -13.36 5.65
N GLN A 123 -9.46 -12.93 6.07
CA GLN A 123 -8.66 -13.73 7.01
C GLN A 123 -9.39 -13.95 8.34
N VAL A 124 -10.19 -12.98 8.80
CA VAL A 124 -11.03 -13.15 10.00
C VAL A 124 -12.17 -14.14 9.75
N GLN A 125 -12.81 -14.08 8.58
CA GLN A 125 -13.89 -15.02 8.20
C GLN A 125 -13.40 -16.46 8.05
N ASP A 126 -12.20 -16.67 7.51
CA ASP A 126 -11.62 -18.01 7.33
C ASP A 126 -11.16 -18.64 8.66
N ALA A 127 -11.06 -17.86 9.75
CA ALA A 127 -10.62 -18.33 11.07
C ALA A 127 -11.77 -18.71 12.03
N THR A 128 -13.02 -18.40 11.67
CA THR A 128 -14.25 -18.72 12.42
C THR A 128 -15.00 -19.88 11.81
#